data_AF-A0A1Q8QC76-F1
#
_entry.id   AF-A0A1Q8QC76-F1
#
_cell.length_a   1.000
_cell.length_b   1.000
_cell.length_c   1.000
_cell.angle_alpha   90.00
_cell.angle_beta   90.00
_cell.angle_gamma   90.00
#
_symmetry.space_group_name_H-M   'P 1'
#
loop_
_entity.id
_entity.type
_entity.pdbx_description
1 polymer ?
#
loop_
_entity_poly.entity_id
_entity_poly.type
_entity_poly.pdbx_seq_one_letter_code
_entity_poly.pdbx_strand_id
1 'polypeptide(L)'
;MYSLKCKRKDLLDIFSKKGPKQRPALSDGFIDHNNETLEADCLCLIWPDASEIDNLPPSMIITSDKSVEDLLAWSSTYLSEYQPLTTYCYVLEQSEHALVGNLPLRARLNRLECAWVGLILAEAITLSSVSAPNFNIAPLACASTFSFCAARFSALKYSNDFSDSLVERWKKAHKASRQPVRKLELSRILDKVWLLTALSNTKGLRNDIAMTPDGLNNIYVACKQIIENGVITDAGLSYCFGGSANFRTIHAEMLGSRENRVLVFEDAMARICVNKQSFQEASFLCGYLASLVSPGSLDYFDLIWPWLSHYSDAMLWYGICSGLQEKNVILSSFSSIGRRVLRDVLKPIYKFDRPSSDISSHELDVISRSEGGLVFRTGNSGYIDCELFPGVNTFLRKQANDTLPINAPTVCKGNKEYSDAVDKLGKALIEINVLYQKINFAKENEEVTFSNNKSNSKSKRKQSVPRKRKLLDS
;
A
#
# COMPACT_ATOMS: atom_id res chain seq x y z
N MET A 1 29.20 17.68 -16.79
CA MET A 1 29.10 16.21 -16.60
C MET A 1 30.33 15.60 -17.21
N TYR A 2 31.03 14.78 -16.44
CA TYR A 2 32.24 14.07 -16.83
C TYR A 2 31.99 12.59 -16.68
N SER A 3 32.42 11.81 -17.66
CA SER A 3 32.35 10.35 -17.60
C SER A 3 33.72 9.73 -17.85
N LEU A 4 33.99 8.63 -17.14
CA LEU A 4 35.21 7.85 -17.29
C LEU A 4 34.83 6.39 -17.48
N LYS A 5 35.21 5.80 -18.62
CA LYS A 5 35.16 4.34 -18.81
C LYS A 5 36.42 3.71 -18.22
N CYS A 6 36.26 2.72 -17.36
CA CYS A 6 37.38 2.11 -16.65
C CYS A 6 37.10 0.66 -16.26
N LYS A 7 38.08 -0.02 -15.66
CA LYS A 7 37.95 -1.33 -15.03
C LYS A 7 37.86 -1.19 -13.51
N ARG A 8 37.56 -2.29 -12.81
CA ARG A 8 37.52 -2.34 -11.33
C ARG A 8 38.82 -1.89 -10.66
N LYS A 9 39.97 -2.16 -11.28
CA LYS A 9 41.28 -1.71 -10.78
C LYS A 9 41.35 -0.18 -10.70
N ASP A 10 40.88 0.50 -11.74
CA ASP A 10 40.88 1.96 -11.79
C ASP A 10 39.90 2.54 -10.75
N LEU A 11 38.75 1.89 -10.56
CA LEU A 11 37.81 2.24 -9.49
C LEU A 11 38.47 2.12 -8.10
N LEU A 12 39.23 1.04 -7.86
CA LEU A 12 39.98 0.87 -6.61
C LEU A 12 41.00 2.00 -6.41
N ASP A 13 41.72 2.37 -7.47
CA ASP A 13 42.69 3.46 -7.42
C ASP A 13 42.03 4.81 -7.10
N ILE A 14 40.83 5.07 -7.64
CA ILE A 14 40.03 6.29 -7.37
C ILE A 14 39.59 6.37 -5.90
N PHE A 15 39.12 5.25 -5.33
CA PHE A 15 38.70 5.22 -3.92
C PHE A 15 39.86 5.11 -2.93
N SER A 16 41.08 4.80 -3.41
CA SER A 16 42.27 4.73 -2.58
C SER A 16 42.82 6.13 -2.26
N LYS A 17 43.20 6.37 -1.00
CA LYS A 17 43.78 7.64 -0.51
C LYS A 17 45.06 8.09 -1.25
N LYS A 18 45.65 7.22 -2.07
CA LYS A 18 46.87 7.52 -2.82
C LYS A 18 46.61 8.42 -4.04
N GLY A 19 45.36 8.54 -4.47
CA GLY A 19 44.99 9.16 -5.73
C GLY A 19 45.57 8.39 -6.93
N PRO A 20 44.98 8.51 -8.12
CA PRO A 20 45.55 7.89 -9.31
C PRO A 20 46.92 8.50 -9.61
N LYS A 21 47.98 7.67 -9.68
CA LYS A 21 49.35 8.12 -10.04
C LYS A 21 49.43 8.75 -11.44
N GLN A 22 48.52 8.34 -12.33
CA GLN A 22 48.32 8.92 -13.65
C GLN A 22 46.81 9.02 -13.87
N ARG A 23 46.32 10.22 -14.23
CA ARG A 23 44.91 10.42 -14.52
C ARG A 23 44.59 9.71 -15.85
N PRO A 24 43.59 8.80 -15.88
CA PRO A 24 43.02 8.37 -17.14
C PRO A 24 42.57 9.60 -17.94
N ALA A 25 42.71 9.57 -19.27
CA ALA A 25 42.21 10.65 -20.10
C ALA A 25 40.69 10.76 -19.90
N LEU A 26 40.24 11.84 -19.27
CA LEU A 26 38.83 12.14 -19.13
C LEU A 26 38.29 12.53 -20.50
N SER A 27 37.24 11.86 -20.96
CA SER A 27 36.49 12.31 -22.12
C SER A 27 35.63 13.49 -21.67
N ASP A 28 35.99 14.68 -22.14
CA ASP A 28 35.15 15.87 -21.99
C ASP A 28 34.01 15.75 -23.00
N GLY A 29 32.77 15.64 -22.51
CA GLY A 29 31.60 15.48 -23.35
C GLY A 29 30.64 14.40 -22.87
N PHE A 30 29.37 14.59 -23.25
CA PHE A 30 28.31 13.63 -23.01
C PHE A 30 28.57 12.45 -23.95
N ILE A 31 29.29 11.42 -23.51
CA ILE A 31 29.23 10.13 -24.18
C ILE A 31 27.75 9.74 -24.13
N ASP A 32 27.14 9.56 -25.29
CA ASP A 32 25.77 9.08 -25.40
C ASP A 32 25.76 7.60 -25.01
N HIS A 33 25.84 7.35 -23.69
CA HIS A 33 25.86 6.03 -23.08
C HIS A 33 24.60 5.21 -23.38
N ASN A 34 23.57 5.84 -23.98
CA ASN A 34 22.39 5.11 -24.44
C ASN A 34 22.68 4.26 -25.68
N ASN A 35 23.73 4.58 -26.46
CA ASN A 35 24.02 3.91 -27.72
C ASN A 35 25.24 2.98 -27.68
N GLU A 36 26.13 3.14 -26.70
CA GLU A 36 27.31 2.29 -26.55
C GLU A 36 27.10 1.24 -25.46
N THR A 37 26.88 -0.01 -25.84
CA THR A 37 26.84 -1.15 -24.91
C THR A 37 28.15 -1.24 -24.14
N LEU A 38 28.10 -1.23 -22.81
CA LEU A 38 29.28 -1.46 -21.98
C LEU A 38 29.73 -2.92 -22.10
N GLU A 39 31.02 -3.13 -22.33
CA GLU A 39 31.61 -4.47 -22.31
C GLU A 39 31.49 -5.10 -20.92
N ALA A 40 31.49 -6.44 -20.86
CA ALA A 40 31.59 -7.15 -19.60
C ALA A 40 32.87 -6.71 -18.86
N ASP A 41 32.76 -6.45 -17.55
CA ASP A 41 33.81 -5.93 -16.66
C ASP A 41 34.22 -4.45 -16.86
N CYS A 42 33.61 -3.74 -17.82
CA CYS A 42 33.77 -2.28 -17.92
C CYS A 42 32.77 -1.55 -17.02
N LEU A 43 33.24 -0.47 -16.42
CA LEU A 43 32.47 0.45 -15.61
C LEU A 43 32.46 1.83 -16.27
N CYS A 44 31.37 2.57 -16.13
CA CYS A 44 31.35 3.99 -16.43
C CYS A 44 31.07 4.80 -15.17
N LEU A 45 32.02 5.65 -14.79
CA LEU A 45 31.92 6.52 -13.62
C LEU A 45 31.47 7.91 -14.08
N ILE A 46 30.52 8.51 -13.37
CA ILE A 46 29.94 9.82 -13.73
C ILE A 46 30.07 10.81 -12.58
N TRP A 47 30.55 12.01 -12.90
CA TRP A 47 30.53 13.20 -12.02
C TRP A 47 29.74 14.35 -12.66
N PRO A 48 29.04 15.16 -11.85
CA PRO A 48 28.35 16.35 -12.36
C PRO A 48 29.36 17.40 -12.84
N ASP A 49 30.46 17.59 -12.10
CA ASP A 49 31.51 18.59 -12.32
C ASP A 49 32.91 17.94 -12.25
N ALA A 50 33.87 18.46 -13.02
CA ALA A 50 35.25 18.01 -13.02
C ALA A 50 35.95 18.30 -11.69
N SER A 51 35.57 19.37 -11.00
CA SER A 51 36.17 19.71 -9.71
C SER A 51 35.87 18.68 -8.61
N GLU A 52 34.83 17.85 -8.79
CA GLU A 52 34.46 16.81 -7.83
C GLU A 52 35.34 15.55 -7.95
N ILE A 53 35.99 15.33 -9.10
CA ILE A 53 36.71 14.07 -9.40
C ILE A 53 37.80 13.78 -8.35
N ASP A 54 38.48 14.81 -7.86
CA ASP A 54 39.58 14.66 -6.89
C ASP A 54 39.11 14.57 -5.43
N ASN A 55 37.89 15.04 -5.14
CA ASN A 55 37.45 15.28 -3.76
C ASN A 55 36.31 14.36 -3.33
N LEU A 56 35.57 13.81 -4.29
CA LEU A 56 34.34 13.10 -4.02
C LEU A 56 34.22 11.84 -4.89
N PRO A 57 33.57 10.78 -4.35
CA PRO A 57 33.22 9.63 -5.17
C PRO A 57 32.29 10.06 -6.32
N PRO A 58 32.27 9.28 -7.42
CA PRO A 58 31.36 9.54 -8.54
C PRO A 58 29.92 9.61 -8.05
N SER A 59 29.07 10.41 -8.70
CA SER A 59 27.63 10.39 -8.40
C SER A 59 26.99 9.09 -8.87
N MET A 60 27.51 8.49 -9.95
CA MET A 60 27.02 7.21 -10.48
C MET A 60 28.15 6.30 -10.96
N ILE A 61 27.93 5.01 -10.80
CA ILE A 61 28.70 3.92 -11.39
C ILE A 61 27.74 3.09 -12.21
N ILE A 62 27.93 3.08 -13.54
CA ILE A 62 27.14 2.29 -14.47
C ILE A 62 27.92 1.01 -14.79
N THR A 63 27.24 -0.12 -14.72
CA THR A 63 27.75 -1.43 -15.13
C THR A 63 27.02 -1.95 -16.36
N SER A 64 27.57 -2.98 -17.01
CA SER A 64 26.78 -3.85 -17.88
C SER A 64 25.57 -4.42 -17.13
N ASP A 65 24.48 -4.71 -17.84
CA ASP A 65 23.29 -5.32 -17.25
C ASP A 65 23.64 -6.67 -16.59
N LYS A 66 23.01 -6.97 -15.44
CA LYS A 66 23.25 -8.16 -14.60
C LYS A 66 24.62 -8.21 -13.91
N SER A 67 25.38 -7.11 -13.90
CA SER A 67 26.70 -7.06 -13.26
C SER A 67 26.74 -6.25 -11.95
N VAL A 68 25.62 -5.64 -11.54
CA VAL A 68 25.55 -4.86 -10.30
C VAL A 68 25.83 -5.72 -9.06
N GLU A 69 25.21 -6.90 -8.93
CA GLU A 69 25.44 -7.78 -7.77
C GLU A 69 26.92 -8.18 -7.64
N ASP A 70 27.60 -8.48 -8.75
CA ASP A 70 29.03 -8.86 -8.75
C ASP A 70 29.94 -7.68 -8.40
N LEU A 71 29.65 -6.48 -8.92
CA LEU A 71 30.38 -5.27 -8.53
C LEU A 71 30.21 -4.97 -7.04
N LEU A 72 29.00 -5.10 -6.50
CA LEU A 72 28.72 -4.83 -5.08
C LEU A 72 29.36 -5.87 -4.16
N ALA A 73 29.39 -7.14 -4.58
CA ALA A 73 30.15 -8.18 -3.88
C ALA A 73 31.64 -7.87 -3.86
N TRP A 74 32.21 -7.48 -5.01
CA TRP A 74 33.59 -7.03 -5.11
C TRP A 74 33.86 -5.80 -4.23
N SER A 75 33.01 -4.77 -4.28
CA SER A 75 33.22 -3.54 -3.50
C SER A 75 33.15 -3.79 -1.99
N SER A 76 32.29 -4.70 -1.54
CA SER A 76 32.24 -5.08 -0.12
C SER A 76 33.55 -5.67 0.40
N THR A 77 34.35 -6.29 -0.49
CA THR A 77 35.64 -6.90 -0.15
C THR A 77 36.79 -5.87 -0.25
N TYR A 78 36.83 -5.08 -1.33
CA TYR A 78 37.99 -4.22 -1.63
C TYR A 78 37.80 -2.75 -1.21
N LEU A 79 36.57 -2.30 -0.97
CA LEU A 79 36.21 -0.93 -0.61
C LEU A 79 35.53 -0.86 0.77
N SER A 80 36.03 -1.60 1.75
CA SER A 80 35.41 -1.71 3.09
C SER A 80 35.26 -0.38 3.84
N GLU A 81 36.11 0.61 3.59
CA GLU A 81 35.97 1.97 4.16
C GLU A 81 34.70 2.70 3.65
N TYR A 82 34.15 2.26 2.51
CA TYR A 82 33.00 2.87 1.85
C TYR A 82 31.76 1.97 1.88
N GLN A 83 31.67 1.02 2.81
CA GLN A 83 30.50 0.15 2.90
C GLN A 83 29.35 0.83 3.69
N PRO A 84 28.12 0.90 3.15
CA PRO A 84 27.69 0.48 1.81
C PRO A 84 28.11 1.47 0.71
N LEU A 85 28.59 0.97 -0.43
CA LEU A 85 29.03 1.80 -1.55
C LEU A 85 27.88 2.67 -2.08
N THR A 86 26.66 2.13 -2.03
CA THR A 86 25.44 2.77 -2.53
C THR A 86 24.91 3.90 -1.65
N THR A 87 25.50 4.14 -0.47
CA THR A 87 25.25 5.37 0.30
C THR A 87 25.91 6.59 -0.36
N TYR A 88 27.01 6.38 -1.09
CA TYR A 88 27.86 7.46 -1.60
C TYR A 88 27.59 7.79 -3.07
N CYS A 89 27.15 6.79 -3.84
CA CYS A 89 26.96 6.88 -5.28
C CYS A 89 25.86 5.91 -5.75
N TYR A 90 25.17 6.23 -6.84
CA TYR A 90 24.26 5.27 -7.46
C TYR A 90 25.05 4.19 -8.20
N VAL A 91 24.77 2.93 -7.94
CA VAL A 91 25.32 1.81 -8.72
C VAL A 91 24.18 1.22 -9.55
N LEU A 92 24.23 1.43 -10.87
CA LEU A 92 23.11 1.18 -11.78
C LEU A 92 23.53 0.27 -12.93
N GLU A 93 22.59 -0.54 -13.39
CA GLU A 93 22.72 -1.19 -14.69
C GLU A 93 22.54 -0.15 -15.82
N GLN A 94 23.07 -0.45 -17.00
CA GLN A 94 22.95 0.43 -18.18
C GLN A 94 21.48 0.70 -18.53
N SER A 95 20.63 -0.33 -18.47
CA SER A 95 19.19 -0.22 -18.66
C SER A 95 18.51 0.71 -17.63
N GLU A 96 18.94 0.70 -16.37
CA GLU A 96 18.41 1.58 -15.32
C GLU A 96 18.87 3.03 -15.49
N HIS A 97 20.13 3.25 -15.88
CA HIS A 97 20.64 4.60 -16.13
C HIS A 97 19.84 5.32 -17.22
N ALA A 98 19.42 4.61 -18.27
CA ALA A 98 18.54 5.16 -19.30
C ALA A 98 17.20 5.64 -18.72
N LEU A 99 16.66 4.96 -17.70
CA LEU A 99 15.43 5.39 -17.01
C LEU A 99 15.66 6.65 -16.18
N VAL A 100 16.77 6.71 -15.44
CA VAL A 100 17.13 7.88 -14.61
C VAL A 100 17.28 9.12 -15.48
N GLY A 101 17.85 8.97 -16.68
CA GLY A 101 17.96 10.05 -17.66
C GLY A 101 16.61 10.63 -18.13
N ASN A 102 15.54 9.86 -18.02
CA ASN A 102 14.19 10.22 -18.47
C ASN A 102 13.25 10.66 -17.34
N LEU A 103 13.74 10.75 -16.09
CA LEU A 103 12.91 11.13 -14.95
C LEU A 103 12.38 12.56 -15.10
N PRO A 104 11.11 12.82 -14.74
CA PRO A 104 10.54 14.14 -14.80
C PRO A 104 11.15 15.04 -13.72
N LEU A 105 11.46 16.29 -14.07
CA LEU A 105 11.92 17.30 -13.10
C LEU A 105 10.95 17.54 -11.93
N ARG A 106 9.66 17.25 -12.14
CA ARG A 106 8.61 17.38 -11.13
C ARG A 106 7.79 16.09 -11.07
N ALA A 107 7.87 15.41 -9.92
CA ALA A 107 7.05 14.25 -9.62
C ALA A 107 5.56 14.65 -9.52
N ARG A 108 4.65 13.85 -10.09
CA ARG A 108 3.20 14.13 -10.10
C ARG A 108 2.39 12.84 -10.15
N LEU A 109 1.22 12.83 -9.52
CA LEU A 109 0.29 11.69 -9.51
C LEU A 109 -0.99 11.97 -10.30
N ASN A 110 -0.92 12.85 -11.29
CA ASN A 110 -2.01 13.17 -12.22
C ASN A 110 -3.38 13.43 -11.56
N ARG A 111 -3.42 14.20 -10.47
CA ARG A 111 -4.64 14.54 -9.70
C ARG A 111 -5.17 13.42 -8.79
N LEU A 112 -4.47 12.31 -8.66
CA LEU A 112 -4.81 11.23 -7.72
C LEU A 112 -3.98 11.27 -6.44
N GLU A 113 -3.36 12.42 -6.11
CA GLU A 113 -2.53 12.58 -4.92
C GLU A 113 -3.25 12.14 -3.64
N CYS A 114 -4.52 12.53 -3.46
CA CYS A 114 -5.29 12.18 -2.27
C CYS A 114 -5.66 10.69 -2.21
N ALA A 115 -5.93 10.04 -3.35
CA ALA A 115 -6.21 8.61 -3.41
C ALA A 115 -4.97 7.77 -3.08
N TRP A 116 -3.79 8.17 -3.59
CA TRP A 116 -2.52 7.55 -3.23
C TRP A 116 -2.19 7.72 -1.75
N VAL A 117 -2.37 8.92 -1.20
CA VAL A 117 -2.17 9.15 0.24
C VAL A 117 -3.16 8.33 1.07
N GLY A 118 -4.42 8.27 0.66
CA GLY A 118 -5.45 7.46 1.31
C GLY A 118 -5.07 5.97 1.34
N LEU A 119 -4.57 5.43 0.23
CA LEU A 119 -4.07 4.05 0.14
C LEU A 119 -2.87 3.82 1.08
N ILE A 120 -1.91 4.74 1.12
CA ILE A 120 -0.73 4.65 2.00
C ILE A 120 -1.14 4.65 3.48
N LEU A 121 -2.04 5.56 3.86
CA LEU A 121 -2.53 5.64 5.24
C LEU A 121 -3.32 4.39 5.62
N ALA A 122 -4.18 3.91 4.74
CA ALA A 122 -4.94 2.68 4.95
C ALA A 122 -4.04 1.43 5.10
N GLU A 123 -2.99 1.30 4.28
CA GLU A 123 -2.01 0.22 4.45
C GLU A 123 -1.30 0.35 5.79
N ALA A 124 -0.86 1.55 6.17
CA ALA A 124 -0.21 1.80 7.46
C ALA A 124 -1.13 1.48 8.67
N ILE A 125 -2.41 1.86 8.59
CA ILE A 125 -3.44 1.51 9.60
C ILE A 125 -3.59 -0.01 9.71
N THR A 126 -3.66 -0.71 8.57
CA THR A 126 -3.86 -2.17 8.56
C THR A 126 -2.66 -2.91 9.13
N LEU A 127 -1.45 -2.38 8.91
CA LEU A 127 -0.21 -2.97 9.44
C LEU A 127 0.04 -2.68 10.92
N SER A 128 -0.52 -1.60 11.47
CA SER A 128 -0.24 -1.17 12.86
C SER A 128 -0.76 -2.14 13.93
N SER A 129 -1.71 -3.03 13.59
CA SER A 129 -2.37 -3.99 14.50
C SER A 129 -3.05 -3.36 15.74
N VAL A 130 -3.09 -2.04 15.86
CA VAL A 130 -3.65 -1.32 17.01
C VAL A 130 -4.94 -0.63 16.58
N SER A 131 -6.08 -1.12 17.07
CA SER A 131 -7.31 -0.31 17.16
C SER A 131 -7.28 0.37 18.53
N ALA A 132 -7.06 1.68 18.54
CA ALA A 132 -7.06 2.48 19.76
C ALA A 132 -7.70 3.84 19.49
N PRO A 133 -8.47 4.38 20.46
CA PRO A 133 -9.21 5.63 20.30
C PRO A 133 -8.33 6.88 20.10
N ASN A 134 -7.00 6.76 20.22
CA ASN A 134 -6.02 7.82 19.93
C ASN A 134 -4.96 7.33 18.94
N PHE A 135 -5.40 6.57 17.94
CA PHE A 135 -4.50 6.02 16.94
C PHE A 135 -3.75 7.14 16.20
N ASN A 136 -2.43 7.15 16.33
CA ASN A 136 -1.56 8.10 15.65
C ASN A 136 -0.61 7.36 14.70
N ILE A 137 -0.60 7.77 13.44
CA ILE A 137 0.21 7.15 12.40
C ILE A 137 1.56 7.85 12.36
N ALA A 138 2.62 7.11 12.70
CA ALA A 138 3.97 7.62 12.53
C ALA A 138 4.28 7.81 11.02
N PRO A 139 4.94 8.91 10.60
CA PRO A 139 5.34 9.10 9.20
C PRO A 139 6.15 7.93 8.63
N LEU A 140 6.98 7.33 9.48
CA LEU A 140 7.82 6.21 9.12
C LEU A 140 7.01 4.93 8.84
N ALA A 141 5.87 4.75 9.51
CA ALA A 141 4.96 3.65 9.21
C ALA A 141 4.43 3.78 7.78
N CYS A 142 4.01 4.98 7.37
CA CYS A 142 3.61 5.27 5.99
C CYS A 142 4.74 5.01 5.00
N ALA A 143 5.94 5.51 5.27
CA ALA A 143 7.09 5.36 4.38
C ALA A 143 7.58 3.91 4.26
N SER A 144 7.24 3.02 5.21
CA SER A 144 7.51 1.59 5.13
C SER A 144 6.49 0.81 4.29
N THR A 145 5.37 1.41 3.90
CA THR A 145 4.31 0.74 3.12
C THR A 145 4.77 0.46 1.69
N PHE A 146 4.25 -0.61 1.08
CA PHE A 146 4.48 -0.85 -0.34
C PHE A 146 3.79 0.23 -1.19
N SER A 147 2.60 0.67 -0.79
CA SER A 147 1.86 1.73 -1.46
C SER A 147 2.64 3.04 -1.54
N PHE A 148 3.47 3.37 -0.54
CA PHE A 148 4.35 4.54 -0.59
C PHE A 148 5.41 4.40 -1.67
N CYS A 149 6.07 3.24 -1.74
CA CYS A 149 7.06 2.93 -2.77
C CYS A 149 6.43 3.02 -4.16
N ALA A 150 5.26 2.40 -4.35
CA ALA A 150 4.52 2.40 -5.60
C ALA A 150 4.03 3.80 -6.01
N ALA A 151 3.56 4.62 -5.07
CA ALA A 151 3.19 6.01 -5.32
C ALA A 151 4.39 6.81 -5.81
N ARG A 152 5.54 6.68 -5.14
CA ARG A 152 6.77 7.39 -5.50
C ARG A 152 7.30 6.94 -6.86
N PHE A 153 7.29 5.64 -7.12
CA PHE A 153 7.65 5.06 -8.41
C PHE A 153 6.77 5.61 -9.55
N SER A 154 5.46 5.66 -9.33
CA SER A 154 4.48 6.21 -10.28
C SER A 154 4.66 7.72 -10.48
N ALA A 155 4.91 8.47 -9.40
CA ALA A 155 5.10 9.91 -9.44
C ALA A 155 6.34 10.32 -10.24
N LEU A 156 7.37 9.49 -10.20
CA LEU A 156 8.61 9.61 -10.97
C LEU A 156 8.51 9.05 -12.39
N LYS A 157 7.35 8.51 -12.79
CA LYS A 157 7.08 7.98 -14.14
C LYS A 157 8.07 6.90 -14.59
N TYR A 158 8.52 6.07 -13.66
CA TYR A 158 9.18 4.83 -14.06
C TYR A 158 8.23 4.00 -14.94
N SER A 159 8.78 3.31 -15.96
CA SER A 159 7.94 2.51 -16.86
C SER A 159 7.26 1.38 -16.08
N ASN A 160 6.02 1.08 -16.47
CA ASN A 160 5.27 -0.05 -15.92
C ASN A 160 5.99 -1.38 -16.17
N ASP A 161 6.86 -1.47 -17.17
CA ASP A 161 7.66 -2.68 -17.45
C ASP A 161 8.57 -3.07 -16.26
N PHE A 162 8.86 -2.14 -15.35
CA PHE A 162 9.70 -2.37 -14.18
C PHE A 162 8.92 -2.62 -12.89
N SER A 163 7.60 -2.70 -12.93
CA SER A 163 6.80 -2.94 -11.74
C SER A 163 7.10 -4.26 -11.04
N ASP A 164 7.33 -5.31 -11.84
CA ASP A 164 7.67 -6.62 -11.31
C ASP A 164 9.03 -6.55 -10.62
N SER A 165 9.95 -5.76 -11.17
CA SER A 165 11.23 -5.47 -10.53
C SER A 165 11.05 -4.69 -9.22
N LEU A 166 10.12 -3.72 -9.13
CA LEU A 166 9.80 -3.04 -7.87
C LEU A 166 9.30 -3.99 -6.80
N VAL A 167 8.37 -4.88 -7.16
CA VAL A 167 7.82 -5.90 -6.26
C VAL A 167 8.93 -6.82 -5.77
N GLU A 168 9.76 -7.33 -6.68
CA GLU A 168 10.85 -8.25 -6.33
C GLU A 168 11.93 -7.58 -5.49
N ARG A 169 12.33 -6.34 -5.79
CA ARG A 169 13.29 -5.59 -4.97
C ARG A 169 12.74 -5.31 -3.58
N TRP A 170 11.47 -4.92 -3.49
CA TRP A 170 10.82 -4.71 -2.20
C TRP A 170 10.79 -6.00 -1.36
N LYS A 171 10.41 -7.14 -1.96
CA LYS A 171 10.44 -8.46 -1.30
C LYS A 171 11.85 -8.86 -0.88
N LYS A 172 12.84 -8.71 -1.77
CA LYS A 172 14.26 -8.99 -1.49
C LYS A 172 14.75 -8.16 -0.31
N ALA A 173 14.49 -6.85 -0.30
CA ALA A 173 14.89 -5.96 0.79
C ALA A 173 14.24 -6.35 2.13
N HIS A 174 12.95 -6.69 2.12
CA HIS A 174 12.25 -7.20 3.30
C HIS A 174 12.82 -8.52 3.81
N LYS A 175 13.13 -9.45 2.91
CA LYS A 175 13.75 -10.74 3.24
C LYS A 175 15.17 -10.56 3.80
N ALA A 176 15.99 -9.77 3.13
CA ALA A 176 17.38 -9.47 3.51
C ALA A 176 17.48 -8.82 4.90
N SER A 177 16.53 -7.95 5.23
CA SER A 177 16.41 -7.31 6.55
C SER A 177 15.58 -8.10 7.57
N ARG A 178 15.17 -9.33 7.22
CA ARG A 178 14.40 -10.25 8.07
C ARG A 178 13.10 -9.65 8.62
N GLN A 179 12.43 -8.77 7.87
CA GLN A 179 11.17 -8.19 8.34
C GLN A 179 10.13 -9.28 8.61
N PRO A 180 9.26 -9.10 9.62
CA PRO A 180 8.17 -10.04 9.87
C PRO A 180 7.24 -10.12 8.65
N VAL A 181 6.67 -11.31 8.43
CA VAL A 181 5.66 -11.52 7.40
C VAL A 181 4.46 -10.61 7.71
N ARG A 182 4.05 -9.82 6.73
CA ARG A 182 2.91 -8.91 6.87
C ARG A 182 1.60 -9.69 6.80
N LYS A 183 0.60 -9.24 7.58
CA LYS A 183 -0.76 -9.80 7.56
C LYS A 183 -1.46 -9.59 6.21
N LEU A 184 -1.13 -8.49 5.54
CA LEU A 184 -1.71 -8.11 4.26
C LEU A 184 -0.85 -8.67 3.12
N GLU A 185 -1.44 -9.51 2.28
CA GLU A 185 -0.76 -10.07 1.11
C GLU A 185 -0.45 -9.00 0.07
N LEU A 186 0.76 -9.03 -0.49
CA LEU A 186 1.24 -8.03 -1.43
C LEU A 186 0.44 -8.01 -2.74
N SER A 187 0.00 -9.17 -3.22
CA SER A 187 -0.88 -9.29 -4.40
C SER A 187 -2.14 -8.42 -4.26
N ARG A 188 -2.72 -8.39 -3.06
CA ARG A 188 -3.90 -7.58 -2.78
C ARG A 188 -3.61 -6.10 -2.85
N ILE A 189 -2.41 -5.64 -2.49
CA ILE A 189 -2.05 -4.22 -2.59
C ILE A 189 -1.78 -3.85 -4.06
N LEU A 190 -1.13 -4.75 -4.80
CA LEU A 190 -0.79 -4.56 -6.21
C LEU A 190 -2.02 -4.26 -7.07
N ASP A 191 -3.10 -5.02 -6.89
CA ASP A 191 -4.38 -4.77 -7.56
C ASP A 191 -4.83 -3.29 -7.50
N LYS A 192 -4.64 -2.65 -6.35
CA LYS A 192 -5.08 -1.27 -6.07
C LYS A 192 -4.10 -0.26 -6.64
N VAL A 193 -2.81 -0.53 -6.48
CA VAL A 193 -1.73 0.23 -7.11
C VAL A 193 -1.97 0.31 -8.61
N TRP A 194 -2.25 -0.83 -9.24
CA TRP A 194 -2.52 -0.91 -10.67
C TRP A 194 -3.77 -0.18 -11.10
N LEU A 195 -4.83 -0.31 -10.32
CA LEU A 195 -6.05 0.45 -10.53
C LEU A 195 -5.77 1.98 -10.54
N LEU A 196 -5.04 2.49 -9.54
CA LEU A 196 -4.71 3.92 -9.46
C LEU A 196 -3.81 4.38 -10.60
N THR A 197 -2.86 3.55 -11.02
CA THR A 197 -2.01 3.83 -12.19
C THR A 197 -2.86 3.88 -13.47
N ALA A 198 -3.80 2.95 -13.65
CA ALA A 198 -4.73 2.96 -14.79
C ALA A 198 -5.63 4.21 -14.78
N LEU A 199 -6.17 4.59 -13.62
CA LEU A 199 -6.96 5.82 -13.45
C LEU A 199 -6.13 7.10 -13.75
N SER A 200 -4.82 7.06 -13.50
CA SER A 200 -3.91 8.19 -13.76
C SER A 200 -3.60 8.39 -15.24
N ASN A 201 -3.84 7.38 -16.09
CA ASN A 201 -3.41 7.33 -17.49
C ASN A 201 -4.53 7.62 -18.51
N THR A 202 -5.63 8.24 -18.08
CA THR A 202 -6.91 8.45 -18.80
C THR A 202 -6.81 9.31 -20.08
N LYS A 203 -6.04 8.85 -21.06
CA LYS A 203 -6.08 9.36 -22.45
C LYS A 203 -7.22 8.73 -23.27
N GLY A 204 -8.01 7.80 -22.71
CA GLY A 204 -9.28 7.35 -23.27
C GLY A 204 -9.74 5.95 -22.82
N LEU A 205 -11.06 5.79 -22.57
CA LEU A 205 -11.68 4.58 -21.96
C LEU A 205 -11.27 3.22 -22.55
N ARG A 206 -11.05 3.12 -23.86
CA ARG A 206 -10.86 1.81 -24.52
C ARG A 206 -9.48 1.20 -24.27
N ASN A 207 -8.45 2.02 -24.10
CA ASN A 207 -7.10 1.52 -23.80
C ASN A 207 -6.89 1.30 -22.30
N ASP A 208 -7.68 1.96 -21.45
CA ASP A 208 -7.53 1.93 -20.01
C ASP A 208 -7.96 0.58 -19.39
N ILE A 209 -9.00 -0.08 -19.94
CA ILE A 209 -9.50 -1.38 -19.45
C ILE A 209 -8.50 -2.53 -19.72
N ALA A 210 -7.67 -2.41 -20.76
CA ALA A 210 -6.66 -3.42 -21.03
C ALA A 210 -5.53 -3.44 -19.97
N MET A 211 -5.40 -2.36 -19.19
CA MET A 211 -4.39 -2.23 -18.14
C MET A 211 -4.93 -2.56 -16.74
N THR A 212 -6.24 -2.73 -16.58
CA THR A 212 -6.82 -3.08 -15.29
C THR A 212 -6.65 -4.58 -15.03
N PRO A 213 -6.26 -5.00 -13.82
CA PRO A 213 -6.17 -6.41 -13.47
C PRO A 213 -7.50 -7.14 -13.72
N ASP A 214 -7.40 -8.40 -14.16
CA ASP A 214 -8.57 -9.25 -14.41
C ASP A 214 -9.49 -9.27 -13.19
N GLY A 215 -10.79 -9.04 -13.43
CA GLY A 215 -11.81 -9.00 -12.37
C GLY A 215 -12.04 -7.65 -11.70
N LEU A 216 -11.21 -6.63 -11.95
CA LEU A 216 -11.38 -5.29 -11.37
C LEU A 216 -12.09 -4.28 -12.28
N ASN A 217 -12.53 -4.68 -13.48
CA ASN A 217 -13.17 -3.78 -14.45
C ASN A 217 -14.37 -3.02 -13.86
N ASN A 218 -15.21 -3.73 -13.10
CA ASN A 218 -16.36 -3.14 -12.42
C ASN A 218 -15.92 -2.08 -11.40
N ILE A 219 -14.93 -2.42 -10.57
CA ILE A 219 -14.37 -1.52 -9.56
C ILE A 219 -13.70 -0.30 -10.20
N TYR A 220 -13.01 -0.47 -11.34
CA TYR A 220 -12.45 0.64 -12.10
C TYR A 220 -13.53 1.63 -12.56
N VAL A 221 -14.62 1.12 -13.16
CA VAL A 221 -15.76 1.94 -13.56
C VAL A 221 -16.37 2.65 -12.34
N ALA A 222 -16.50 1.95 -11.21
CA ALA A 222 -16.99 2.54 -9.96
C ALA A 222 -16.09 3.68 -9.47
N CYS A 223 -14.77 3.48 -9.41
CA CYS A 223 -13.82 4.52 -9.02
C CYS A 223 -13.87 5.73 -9.95
N LYS A 224 -14.02 5.51 -11.26
CA LYS A 224 -14.21 6.59 -12.22
C LYS A 224 -15.48 7.39 -11.95
N GLN A 225 -16.58 6.73 -11.61
CA GLN A 225 -17.80 7.42 -11.19
C GLN A 225 -17.62 8.22 -9.90
N ILE A 226 -16.82 7.73 -8.93
CA ILE A 226 -16.49 8.51 -7.73
C ILE A 226 -15.71 9.78 -8.09
N ILE A 227 -14.75 9.69 -9.01
CA ILE A 227 -13.98 10.85 -9.49
C ILE A 227 -14.92 11.87 -10.17
N GLU A 228 -15.82 11.39 -11.03
CA GLU A 228 -16.67 12.24 -11.86
C GLU A 228 -17.87 12.84 -11.10
N ASN A 229 -18.49 12.05 -10.22
CA ASN A 229 -19.77 12.38 -9.59
C ASN A 229 -19.69 12.47 -8.05
N GLY A 230 -18.54 12.15 -7.45
CA GLY A 230 -18.36 12.01 -5.99
C GLY A 230 -18.94 10.73 -5.39
N VAL A 231 -19.82 10.04 -6.12
CA VAL A 231 -20.50 8.80 -5.70
C VAL A 231 -20.67 7.85 -6.88
N ILE A 232 -20.84 6.56 -6.58
CA ILE A 232 -21.22 5.56 -7.58
C ILE A 232 -22.72 5.70 -7.86
N THR A 233 -23.10 5.79 -9.13
CA THR A 233 -24.51 5.86 -9.54
C THR A 233 -25.25 4.53 -9.26
N ASP A 234 -26.58 4.56 -9.12
CA ASP A 234 -27.37 3.33 -8.93
C ASP A 234 -27.16 2.30 -10.07
N ALA A 235 -26.97 2.78 -11.30
CA ALA A 235 -26.63 1.95 -12.45
C ALA A 235 -25.22 1.34 -12.30
N GLY A 236 -24.25 2.14 -11.85
CA GLY A 236 -22.89 1.68 -11.52
C GLY A 236 -22.89 0.63 -10.40
N LEU A 237 -23.63 0.86 -9.31
CA LEU A 237 -23.78 -0.11 -8.22
C LEU A 237 -24.43 -1.41 -8.72
N SER A 238 -25.49 -1.29 -9.54
CA SER A 238 -26.16 -2.46 -10.12
C SER A 238 -25.22 -3.24 -11.03
N TYR A 239 -24.42 -2.55 -11.85
CA TYR A 239 -23.44 -3.14 -12.73
C TYR A 239 -22.31 -3.84 -11.96
N CYS A 240 -21.78 -3.17 -10.92
CA CYS A 240 -20.66 -3.69 -10.16
C CYS A 240 -21.04 -4.85 -9.23
N PHE A 241 -22.30 -4.93 -8.79
CA PHE A 241 -22.70 -5.82 -7.70
C PHE A 241 -23.94 -6.66 -8.00
N GLY A 242 -24.22 -6.90 -9.28
CA GLY A 242 -25.23 -7.88 -9.72
C GLY A 242 -26.69 -7.46 -9.47
N GLY A 243 -26.98 -6.16 -9.44
CA GLY A 243 -28.35 -5.63 -9.46
C GLY A 243 -29.22 -5.94 -8.24
N SER A 244 -28.64 -6.30 -7.09
CA SER A 244 -29.45 -6.56 -5.89
C SER A 244 -30.22 -5.29 -5.49
N ALA A 245 -31.56 -5.40 -5.40
CA ALA A 245 -32.44 -4.26 -5.12
C ALA A 245 -32.11 -3.52 -3.81
N ASN A 246 -31.45 -4.22 -2.88
CA ASN A 246 -31.08 -3.71 -1.56
C ASN A 246 -30.05 -2.57 -1.63
N PHE A 247 -29.18 -2.52 -2.65
CA PHE A 247 -28.16 -1.48 -2.73
C PHE A 247 -28.72 -0.09 -2.98
N ARG A 248 -29.85 0.01 -3.71
CA ARG A 248 -30.50 1.31 -3.92
C ARG A 248 -31.03 1.88 -2.61
N THR A 249 -31.64 1.01 -1.78
CA THR A 249 -32.12 1.40 -0.46
C THR A 249 -30.96 1.82 0.44
N ILE A 250 -29.89 1.01 0.51
CA ILE A 250 -28.69 1.35 1.29
C ILE A 250 -28.10 2.68 0.82
N HIS A 251 -27.97 2.90 -0.48
CA HIS A 251 -27.42 4.14 -1.03
C HIS A 251 -28.28 5.36 -0.69
N ALA A 252 -29.61 5.24 -0.77
CA ALA A 252 -30.53 6.31 -0.38
C ALA A 252 -30.45 6.63 1.12
N GLU A 253 -30.36 5.61 1.98
CA GLU A 253 -30.22 5.78 3.43
C GLU A 253 -28.85 6.36 3.83
N MET A 254 -27.81 6.10 3.03
CA MET A 254 -26.48 6.70 3.15
C MET A 254 -26.44 8.21 2.85
N LEU A 255 -27.55 8.81 2.39
CA LEU A 255 -27.70 10.27 2.29
C LEU A 255 -28.18 10.93 3.59
N GLY A 256 -28.51 10.12 4.61
CA GLY A 256 -29.02 10.59 5.89
C GLY A 256 -27.97 11.27 6.79
N SER A 257 -28.35 11.48 8.07
CA SER A 257 -27.43 12.00 9.08
C SER A 257 -26.23 11.07 9.26
N ARG A 258 -25.11 11.62 9.74
CA ARG A 258 -23.89 10.84 9.99
C ARG A 258 -24.12 9.62 10.87
N GLU A 259 -24.92 9.76 11.93
CA GLU A 259 -25.32 8.66 12.82
C GLU A 259 -26.13 7.60 12.07
N ASN A 260 -27.09 8.01 11.23
CA ASN A 260 -27.85 7.09 10.40
C ASN A 260 -26.94 6.30 9.45
N ARG A 261 -25.93 6.95 8.86
CA ARG A 261 -24.97 6.30 7.95
C ARG A 261 -24.15 5.22 8.64
N VAL A 262 -23.80 5.40 9.92
CA VAL A 262 -23.12 4.36 10.71
C VAL A 262 -24.03 3.14 10.88
N LEU A 263 -25.28 3.37 11.28
CA LEU A 263 -26.26 2.28 11.45
C LEU A 263 -26.51 1.52 10.13
N VAL A 264 -26.66 2.28 9.03
CA VAL A 264 -26.85 1.72 7.68
C VAL A 264 -25.61 0.95 7.23
N PHE A 265 -24.40 1.42 7.55
CA PHE A 265 -23.17 0.68 7.28
C PHE A 265 -23.16 -0.68 7.99
N GLU A 266 -23.46 -0.71 9.29
CA GLU A 266 -23.45 -1.94 10.09
C GLU A 266 -24.49 -2.96 9.58
N ASP A 267 -25.71 -2.51 9.30
CA ASP A 267 -26.76 -3.35 8.71
C ASP A 267 -26.39 -3.83 7.30
N ALA A 268 -25.86 -2.95 6.45
CA ALA A 268 -25.41 -3.32 5.11
C ALA A 268 -24.31 -4.38 5.15
N MET A 269 -23.32 -4.26 6.04
CA MET A 269 -22.24 -5.23 6.16
C MET A 269 -22.74 -6.59 6.64
N ALA A 270 -23.68 -6.63 7.59
CA ALA A 270 -24.32 -7.87 8.02
C ALA A 270 -24.99 -8.61 6.84
N ARG A 271 -25.63 -7.86 5.93
CA ARG A 271 -26.28 -8.41 4.71
C ARG A 271 -25.25 -8.85 3.66
N ILE A 272 -24.19 -8.06 3.44
CA ILE A 272 -23.13 -8.38 2.49
C ILE A 272 -22.44 -9.70 2.88
N CYS A 273 -22.20 -9.93 4.17
CA CYS A 273 -21.59 -11.18 4.65
C CYS A 273 -22.42 -12.43 4.36
N VAL A 274 -23.74 -12.31 4.23
CA VAL A 274 -24.63 -13.44 3.89
C VAL A 274 -24.65 -13.71 2.39
N ASN A 275 -24.39 -12.69 1.56
CA ASN A 275 -24.47 -12.80 0.11
C ASN A 275 -23.19 -13.41 -0.49
N LYS A 276 -23.34 -14.20 -1.55
CA LYS A 276 -22.24 -14.83 -2.29
C LYS A 276 -21.52 -13.86 -3.25
N GLN A 277 -21.21 -12.65 -2.79
CA GLN A 277 -20.39 -11.73 -3.58
C GLN A 277 -18.95 -12.22 -3.67
N SER A 278 -18.23 -11.82 -4.71
CA SER A 278 -16.79 -12.09 -4.74
C SER A 278 -16.11 -11.36 -3.59
N PHE A 279 -15.00 -11.93 -3.10
CA PHE A 279 -14.24 -11.33 -2.01
C PHE A 279 -13.83 -9.88 -2.31
N GLN A 280 -13.33 -9.62 -3.52
CA GLN A 280 -12.86 -8.29 -3.92
C GLN A 280 -14.00 -7.26 -3.99
N GLU A 281 -15.16 -7.65 -4.52
CA GLU A 281 -16.34 -6.77 -4.57
C GLU A 281 -16.87 -6.45 -3.17
N ALA A 282 -16.94 -7.45 -2.28
CA ALA A 282 -17.39 -7.26 -0.91
C ALA A 282 -16.42 -6.36 -0.11
N SER A 283 -15.10 -6.56 -0.28
CA SER A 283 -14.08 -5.68 0.30
C SER A 283 -14.17 -4.25 -0.24
N PHE A 284 -14.37 -4.10 -1.55
CA PHE A 284 -14.55 -2.78 -2.16
C PHE A 284 -15.81 -2.09 -1.64
N LEU A 285 -16.93 -2.81 -1.55
CA LEU A 285 -18.18 -2.30 -1.00
C LEU A 285 -18.03 -1.86 0.44
N CYS A 286 -17.36 -2.67 1.27
CA CYS A 286 -17.06 -2.32 2.64
C CYS A 286 -16.29 -0.99 2.71
N GLY A 287 -15.21 -0.86 1.94
CA GLY A 287 -14.43 0.38 1.89
C GLY A 287 -15.20 1.58 1.34
N TYR A 288 -15.99 1.38 0.28
CA TYR A 288 -16.81 2.42 -0.33
C TYR A 288 -17.92 2.91 0.62
N LEU A 289 -18.70 2.00 1.22
CA LEU A 289 -19.76 2.36 2.16
C LEU A 289 -19.19 3.08 3.39
N ALA A 290 -18.05 2.65 3.91
CA ALA A 290 -17.35 3.37 4.98
C ALA A 290 -16.96 4.79 4.54
N SER A 291 -16.51 4.98 3.29
CA SER A 291 -16.22 6.31 2.73
C SER A 291 -17.45 7.22 2.65
N LEU A 292 -18.68 6.67 2.64
CA LEU A 292 -19.90 7.47 2.66
C LEU A 292 -20.28 7.95 4.06
N VAL A 293 -19.83 7.28 5.13
CA VAL A 293 -20.12 7.66 6.53
C VAL A 293 -19.54 9.03 6.88
N SER A 294 -18.33 9.31 6.38
CA SER A 294 -17.72 10.64 6.45
C SER A 294 -16.89 10.88 5.19
N PRO A 295 -17.53 11.40 4.12
CA PRO A 295 -16.88 11.63 2.83
C PRO A 295 -15.57 12.39 2.99
N GLY A 296 -14.52 11.88 2.36
CA GLY A 296 -13.23 12.52 2.28
C GLY A 296 -12.33 12.32 3.49
N SER A 297 -12.76 11.53 4.47
CA SER A 297 -12.05 11.33 5.73
C SER A 297 -11.78 9.85 6.03
N LEU A 298 -10.76 9.61 6.86
CA LEU A 298 -10.42 8.31 7.42
C LEU A 298 -10.76 8.18 8.91
N ASP A 299 -11.52 9.12 9.48
CA ASP A 299 -11.82 9.16 10.93
C ASP A 299 -12.61 7.95 11.44
N TYR A 300 -13.28 7.22 10.54
CA TYR A 300 -14.15 6.08 10.88
C TYR A 300 -13.52 4.74 10.51
N PHE A 301 -12.18 4.66 10.48
CA PHE A 301 -11.47 3.41 10.17
C PHE A 301 -11.83 2.27 11.14
N ASP A 302 -12.16 2.58 12.40
CA ASP A 302 -12.58 1.59 13.40
C ASP A 302 -13.88 0.85 13.00
N LEU A 303 -14.75 1.43 12.17
CA LEU A 303 -15.94 0.73 11.65
C LEU A 303 -15.60 -0.47 10.77
N ILE A 304 -14.45 -0.41 10.09
CA ILE A 304 -13.99 -1.47 9.18
C ILE A 304 -13.27 -2.57 9.96
N TRP A 305 -12.69 -2.24 11.11
CA TRP A 305 -11.83 -3.14 11.88
C TRP A 305 -12.46 -4.52 12.17
N PRO A 306 -13.74 -4.62 12.60
CA PRO A 306 -14.41 -5.90 12.83
C PRO A 306 -14.49 -6.79 11.58
N TRP A 307 -14.44 -6.18 10.38
CA TRP A 307 -14.61 -6.85 9.11
C TRP A 307 -13.29 -7.25 8.44
N LEU A 308 -12.13 -6.81 8.95
CA LEU A 308 -10.82 -7.09 8.33
C LEU A 308 -10.42 -8.57 8.35
N SER A 309 -10.99 -9.38 9.25
CA SER A 309 -10.84 -10.84 9.24
C SER A 309 -11.51 -11.49 8.03
N HIS A 310 -12.60 -10.89 7.54
CA HIS A 310 -13.37 -11.36 6.38
C HIS A 310 -12.97 -10.66 5.09
N TYR A 311 -12.55 -9.40 5.17
CA TYR A 311 -12.27 -8.52 4.05
C TYR A 311 -10.97 -7.74 4.31
N SER A 312 -9.84 -8.44 4.24
CA SER A 312 -8.52 -7.92 4.67
C SER A 312 -8.01 -6.69 3.93
N ASP A 313 -8.54 -6.38 2.76
CA ASP A 313 -8.21 -5.22 1.94
C ASP A 313 -9.31 -4.13 1.94
N ALA A 314 -10.38 -4.29 2.73
CA ALA A 314 -11.44 -3.28 2.84
C ALA A 314 -10.92 -1.91 3.32
N MET A 315 -9.94 -1.91 4.24
CA MET A 315 -9.29 -0.68 4.69
C MET A 315 -8.59 0.06 3.53
N LEU A 316 -7.94 -0.68 2.62
CA LEU A 316 -7.28 -0.09 1.46
C LEU A 316 -8.29 0.60 0.55
N TRP A 317 -9.43 -0.06 0.30
CA TRP A 317 -10.52 0.50 -0.48
C TRP A 317 -11.15 1.72 0.19
N TYR A 318 -11.27 1.74 1.51
CA TYR A 318 -11.70 2.92 2.25
C TYR A 318 -10.74 4.10 2.06
N GLY A 319 -9.43 3.83 2.13
CA GLY A 319 -8.36 4.76 1.78
C GLY A 319 -8.55 5.39 0.40
N ILE A 320 -8.71 4.55 -0.61
CA ILE A 320 -8.85 4.96 -2.01
C ILE A 320 -10.15 5.73 -2.22
N CYS A 321 -11.30 5.17 -1.88
CA CYS A 321 -12.61 5.79 -2.12
C CYS A 321 -12.72 7.15 -1.42
N SER A 322 -12.22 7.28 -0.19
CA SER A 322 -12.18 8.55 0.53
C SER A 322 -11.27 9.58 -0.16
N GLY A 323 -10.19 9.13 -0.81
CA GLY A 323 -9.25 10.01 -1.51
C GLY A 323 -9.66 10.38 -2.93
N LEU A 324 -10.55 9.60 -3.54
CA LEU A 324 -11.11 9.89 -4.87
C LEU A 324 -12.24 10.92 -4.83
N GLN A 325 -12.85 11.16 -3.67
CA GLN A 325 -13.91 12.17 -3.53
C GLN A 325 -13.34 13.59 -3.66
N GLU A 326 -14.06 14.46 -4.37
CA GLU A 326 -13.63 15.84 -4.66
C GLU A 326 -13.34 16.65 -3.39
N LYS A 327 -14.26 16.56 -2.41
CA LYS A 327 -14.11 17.20 -1.10
C LYS A 327 -13.50 16.21 -0.13
N ASN A 328 -12.18 16.19 -0.05
CA ASN A 328 -11.46 15.34 0.89
C ASN A 328 -10.57 16.12 1.88
N VAL A 329 -10.45 15.56 3.07
CA VAL A 329 -9.63 16.06 4.18
C VAL A 329 -8.48 15.10 4.51
N ILE A 330 -8.24 14.08 3.67
CA ILE A 330 -7.18 13.07 3.84
C ILE A 330 -5.82 13.69 4.14
N LEU A 331 -5.47 14.78 3.45
CA LEU A 331 -4.19 15.44 3.65
C LEU A 331 -4.06 16.06 5.06
N SER A 332 -5.17 16.52 5.64
CA SER A 332 -5.24 17.07 7.00
C SER A 332 -5.52 16.02 8.08
N SER A 333 -5.95 14.80 7.72
CA SER A 333 -6.18 13.70 8.66
C SER A 333 -4.92 13.34 9.45
N PHE A 334 -5.11 12.80 10.66
CA PHE A 334 -4.06 12.37 11.60
C PHE A 334 -2.96 13.45 11.78
N SER A 335 -3.34 14.64 12.24
CA SER A 335 -2.41 15.76 12.45
C SER A 335 -1.66 16.19 11.18
N SER A 336 -2.36 16.21 10.03
CA SER A 336 -1.78 16.55 8.72
C SER A 336 -0.65 15.64 8.25
N ILE A 337 -0.64 14.38 8.69
CA ILE A 337 0.36 13.41 8.22
C ILE A 337 0.27 13.21 6.70
N GLY A 338 -0.93 13.28 6.12
CA GLY A 338 -1.15 13.11 4.69
C GLY A 338 -0.39 14.15 3.85
N ARG A 339 -0.32 15.41 4.30
CA ARG A 339 0.52 16.44 3.65
C ARG A 339 2.00 16.09 3.66
N ARG A 340 2.49 15.56 4.78
CA ARG A 340 3.89 15.13 4.91
C ARG A 340 4.20 13.95 4.00
N VAL A 341 3.34 12.93 4.01
CA VAL A 341 3.45 11.76 3.13
C VAL A 341 3.47 12.22 1.67
N LEU A 342 2.54 13.08 1.26
CA LEU A 342 2.48 13.58 -0.11
C LEU A 342 3.74 14.35 -0.52
N ARG A 343 4.24 15.22 0.36
CA ARG A 343 5.51 15.94 0.14
C ARG A 343 6.66 14.96 -0.10
N ASP A 344 6.74 13.89 0.69
CA ASP A 344 7.81 12.91 0.60
C ASP A 344 7.66 12.03 -0.66
N VAL A 345 6.43 11.67 -1.05
CA VAL A 345 6.13 10.99 -2.33
C VAL A 345 6.52 11.84 -3.52
N LEU A 346 6.18 13.14 -3.51
CA LEU A 346 6.45 14.07 -4.61
C LEU A 346 7.82 14.76 -4.54
N LYS A 347 8.70 14.36 -3.60
CA LYS A 347 10.04 14.94 -3.48
C LYS A 347 10.78 14.76 -4.81
N PRO A 348 11.26 15.85 -5.45
CA PRO A 348 11.96 15.78 -6.72
C PRO A 348 13.28 15.04 -6.57
N ILE A 349 13.77 14.50 -7.67
CA ILE A 349 15.09 13.87 -7.80
C ILE A 349 15.75 14.52 -9.00
N TYR A 350 16.99 14.99 -8.83
CA TYR A 350 17.79 15.47 -9.94
C TYR A 350 18.72 14.37 -10.43
N LYS A 351 19.03 14.40 -11.72
CA LYS A 351 19.80 13.36 -12.40
C LYS A 351 21.15 13.07 -11.74
N PHE A 352 21.80 14.04 -11.12
CA PHE A 352 23.12 13.85 -10.51
C PHE A 352 23.12 14.03 -8.99
N ASP A 353 21.93 14.01 -8.38
CA ASP A 353 21.84 13.95 -6.93
C ASP A 353 22.58 12.70 -6.42
N ARG A 354 23.13 12.82 -5.21
CA ARG A 354 23.68 11.66 -4.52
C ARG A 354 22.55 10.85 -3.89
N PRO A 355 22.75 9.53 -3.69
CA PRO A 355 21.82 8.74 -2.90
C PRO A 355 21.56 9.40 -1.55
N SER A 356 20.29 9.43 -1.13
CA SER A 356 19.91 9.91 0.21
C SER A 356 19.65 8.78 1.20
N SER A 357 19.70 7.54 0.72
CA SER A 357 19.39 6.34 1.49
C SER A 357 20.64 5.75 2.14
N ASP A 358 20.44 4.91 3.14
CA ASP A 358 21.54 4.22 3.82
C ASP A 358 22.16 3.15 2.91
N ILE A 359 21.36 2.49 2.06
CA ILE A 359 21.81 1.38 1.21
C ILE A 359 20.82 1.15 0.06
N SER A 360 21.27 0.59 -1.06
CA SER A 360 20.39 0.08 -2.11
C SER A 360 19.87 -1.34 -1.80
N SER A 361 18.76 -1.75 -2.41
CA SER A 361 18.24 -3.11 -2.26
C SER A 361 19.19 -4.19 -2.77
N HIS A 362 19.96 -3.88 -3.82
CA HIS A 362 20.94 -4.80 -4.39
C HIS A 362 22.10 -5.03 -3.42
N GLU A 363 22.64 -3.96 -2.85
CA GLU A 363 23.75 -4.07 -1.90
C GLU A 363 23.29 -4.68 -0.56
N LEU A 364 22.07 -4.38 -0.13
CA LEU A 364 21.47 -5.00 1.04
C LEU A 364 21.35 -6.53 0.88
N ASP A 365 20.95 -7.01 -0.29
CA ASP A 365 20.90 -8.44 -0.59
C ASP A 365 22.30 -9.07 -0.50
N VAL A 366 23.30 -8.46 -1.15
CA VAL A 366 24.70 -8.91 -1.11
C VAL A 366 25.23 -8.98 0.34
N ILE A 367 25.07 -7.92 1.13
CA ILE A 367 25.55 -7.87 2.52
C ILE A 367 24.81 -8.88 3.40
N SER A 368 23.50 -9.06 3.19
CA SER A 368 22.70 -9.99 4.00
C SER A 368 23.08 -11.47 3.85
N ARG A 369 23.79 -11.82 2.76
CA ARG A 369 24.32 -13.17 2.53
C ARG A 369 25.60 -13.44 3.33
N SER A 370 26.22 -12.41 3.91
CA SER A 370 27.41 -12.55 4.76
C SER A 370 27.05 -13.01 6.18
N GLU A 371 27.92 -13.82 6.80
CA GLU A 371 27.68 -14.44 8.11
C GLU A 371 27.67 -13.44 9.29
N GLY A 372 28.13 -12.20 9.07
CA GLY A 372 28.25 -11.15 10.10
C GLY A 372 26.95 -10.39 10.41
N GLY A 373 25.87 -10.63 9.67
CA GLY A 373 24.65 -9.82 9.74
C GLY A 373 24.85 -8.42 9.13
N LEU A 374 23.86 -7.55 9.33
CA LEU A 374 23.84 -6.21 8.72
C LEU A 374 24.71 -5.23 9.52
N VAL A 375 26.03 -5.25 9.28
CA VAL A 375 27.00 -4.37 9.96
C VAL A 375 27.39 -3.22 9.04
N PHE A 376 26.61 -2.15 9.10
CA PHE A 376 26.95 -0.87 8.48
C PHE A 376 26.33 0.31 9.24
N ARG A 377 26.85 1.51 8.98
CA ARG A 377 26.32 2.76 9.57
C ARG A 377 25.02 3.14 8.89
N THR A 378 24.02 3.44 9.69
CA THR A 378 22.71 3.91 9.23
C THR A 378 22.47 5.31 9.77
N GLY A 379 21.76 6.17 9.03
CA GLY A 379 21.39 7.51 9.48
C GLY A 379 20.50 7.48 10.72
N ASN A 380 19.74 6.40 10.91
CA ASN A 380 18.92 6.15 12.10
C ASN A 380 19.28 4.82 12.77
N SER A 381 19.32 4.80 14.11
CA SER A 381 19.74 3.62 14.88
C SER A 381 18.75 2.45 14.84
N GLY A 382 17.46 2.71 14.58
CA GLY A 382 16.41 1.69 14.58
C GLY A 382 15.91 1.25 13.21
N TYR A 383 16.37 1.90 12.13
CA TYR A 383 15.84 1.70 10.79
C TYR A 383 16.94 1.77 9.73
N ILE A 384 16.68 1.13 8.60
CA ILE A 384 17.49 1.18 7.39
C ILE A 384 16.63 1.86 6.33
N ASP A 385 17.07 3.00 5.81
CA ASP A 385 16.53 3.59 4.59
C ASP A 385 17.12 2.83 3.39
N CYS A 386 16.30 2.02 2.75
CA CYS A 386 16.71 1.15 1.65
C CYS A 386 16.12 1.65 0.33
N GLU A 387 16.99 1.99 -0.62
CA GLU A 387 16.61 2.45 -1.95
C GLU A 387 16.35 1.27 -2.89
N LEU A 388 15.16 1.21 -3.48
CA LEU A 388 14.74 0.16 -4.43
C LEU A 388 15.07 0.56 -5.88
N PHE A 389 14.88 1.83 -6.19
CA PHE A 389 15.28 2.52 -7.42
C PHE A 389 15.73 3.93 -7.05
N PRO A 390 16.50 4.64 -7.89
CA PRO A 390 16.92 6.00 -7.59
C PRO A 390 15.78 6.89 -7.07
N GLY A 391 15.90 7.21 -5.78
CA GLY A 391 14.93 7.90 -4.95
C GLY A 391 13.54 7.29 -4.85
N VAL A 392 13.36 5.97 -4.97
CA VAL A 392 12.21 5.21 -4.49
C VAL A 392 12.68 4.35 -3.31
N ASN A 393 12.26 4.70 -2.10
CA ASN A 393 12.83 4.15 -0.88
C ASN A 393 11.78 3.40 -0.07
N THR A 394 12.23 2.40 0.69
CA THR A 394 11.46 1.74 1.75
C THR A 394 12.23 1.80 3.07
N PHE A 395 11.49 1.89 4.18
CA PHE A 395 12.09 1.88 5.52
C PHE A 395 11.92 0.52 6.18
N LEU A 396 13.04 -0.08 6.58
CA LEU A 396 13.10 -1.41 7.16
C LEU A 396 13.53 -1.29 8.61
N ARG A 397 12.90 -2.03 9.52
CA ARG A 397 13.35 -2.05 10.92
C ARG A 397 14.70 -2.73 10.99
N LYS A 398 15.70 -2.07 11.59
CA LYS A 398 16.96 -2.72 11.92
C LYS A 398 16.67 -3.71 13.03
N GLN A 399 16.80 -5.01 12.74
CA GLN A 399 16.77 -6.00 13.81
C GLN A 399 17.99 -5.72 14.69
N ALA A 400 17.77 -5.57 16.00
CA ALA A 400 18.89 -5.67 16.92
C ALA A 400 19.52 -7.02 16.60
N ASN A 401 20.78 -7.03 16.16
CA ASN A 401 21.48 -8.29 16.04
C ASN A 401 21.28 -8.99 17.38
N ASP A 402 20.83 -10.23 17.36
CA ASP A 402 20.92 -11.14 18.50
C ASP A 402 22.42 -11.45 18.77
N THR A 403 23.29 -10.43 18.73
CA THR A 403 24.41 -10.34 19.64
C THR A 403 23.78 -10.27 21.03
N LEU A 404 23.36 -11.43 21.53
CA LEU A 404 23.18 -11.67 22.95
C LEU A 404 24.36 -10.98 23.63
N PRO A 405 24.15 -9.98 24.50
CA PRO A 405 25.13 -9.78 25.55
C PRO A 405 25.27 -11.17 26.20
N ILE A 406 26.47 -11.74 26.15
CA ILE A 406 26.77 -13.07 26.69
C ILE A 406 26.36 -13.19 28.18
N ASN A 407 25.96 -12.11 28.86
CA ASN A 407 25.39 -12.12 30.20
C ASN A 407 24.27 -11.07 30.40
N ALA A 408 23.11 -11.20 29.74
CA ALA A 408 21.88 -10.56 30.24
C ALA A 408 20.91 -11.61 30.78
N PRO A 409 20.33 -11.42 31.98
CA PRO A 409 19.37 -12.35 32.54
C PRO A 409 18.17 -12.45 31.61
N THR A 410 17.81 -13.69 31.30
CA THR A 410 16.73 -14.10 30.41
C THR A 410 15.43 -13.39 30.77
N VAL A 411 15.11 -12.30 30.06
CA VAL A 411 13.78 -11.70 30.10
C VAL A 411 12.81 -12.68 29.46
N CYS A 412 11.77 -13.00 30.23
CA CYS A 412 10.84 -14.09 30.02
C CYS A 412 10.35 -14.20 28.56
N LYS A 413 10.57 -15.36 27.95
CA LYS A 413 9.79 -15.81 26.79
C LYS A 413 8.31 -15.78 27.20
N GLY A 414 7.56 -14.81 26.67
CA GLY A 414 6.11 -14.78 26.81
C GLY A 414 5.53 -16.10 26.30
N ASN A 415 4.79 -16.78 27.17
CA ASN A 415 4.25 -18.12 26.97
C ASN A 415 3.39 -18.17 25.69
N LYS A 416 3.73 -19.09 24.78
CA LYS A 416 2.85 -19.53 23.68
C LYS A 416 1.43 -19.85 24.16
N GLU A 417 1.29 -20.34 25.39
CA GLU A 417 0.00 -20.62 26.02
C GLU A 417 -0.91 -19.39 26.13
N TYR A 418 -0.36 -18.18 26.31
CA TYR A 418 -1.18 -16.96 26.36
C TYR A 418 -1.76 -16.60 24.99
N SER A 419 -0.97 -16.78 23.92
CA SER A 419 -1.45 -16.54 22.55
C SER A 419 -2.57 -17.51 22.19
N ASP A 420 -2.39 -18.81 22.50
CA ASP A 420 -3.41 -19.83 22.22
C ASP A 420 -4.69 -19.64 23.05
N ALA A 421 -4.57 -19.14 24.30
CA ALA A 421 -5.73 -18.82 25.13
C ALA A 421 -6.51 -17.61 24.61
N VAL A 422 -5.82 -16.56 24.14
CA VAL A 422 -6.45 -15.38 23.54
C VAL A 422 -7.16 -15.74 22.24
N ASP A 423 -6.57 -16.57 21.39
CA ASP A 423 -7.21 -17.04 20.16
C ASP A 423 -8.45 -17.91 20.42
N LYS A 424 -8.40 -18.78 21.44
CA LYS A 424 -9.56 -19.57 21.87
C LYS A 424 -10.70 -18.68 22.39
N LEU A 425 -10.37 -17.66 23.18
CA LEU A 425 -11.35 -16.69 23.68
C LEU A 425 -11.99 -15.90 22.53
N GLY A 426 -11.19 -15.47 21.54
CA GLY A 426 -11.69 -14.78 20.36
C GLY A 426 -12.71 -15.62 19.57
N LYS A 427 -12.41 -16.90 19.34
CA LYS A 427 -13.36 -17.83 18.68
C LYS A 427 -14.65 -18.02 19.47
N ALA A 428 -14.56 -18.19 20.79
CA ALA A 428 -15.72 -18.34 21.65
C ALA A 428 -16.64 -17.10 21.64
N LEU A 429 -16.07 -15.90 21.63
CA LEU A 429 -16.85 -14.65 21.55
C LEU A 429 -17.59 -14.51 20.21
N ILE A 430 -16.97 -14.95 19.11
CA ILE A 430 -17.62 -14.98 17.78
C ILE A 430 -18.80 -15.96 17.79
N GLU A 431 -18.63 -17.16 18.35
CA GLU A 431 -19.72 -18.15 18.46
C GLU A 431 -20.88 -17.64 19.32
N ILE A 432 -20.59 -16.97 20.44
CA ILE A 432 -21.61 -16.34 21.29
C ILE A 432 -22.39 -15.27 20.51
N ASN A 433 -21.71 -14.43 19.72
CA ASN A 433 -22.37 -13.40 18.92
C ASN A 433 -23.29 -14.01 17.85
N VAL A 434 -22.85 -15.08 17.18
CA VAL A 434 -23.68 -15.83 16.21
C VAL A 434 -24.92 -16.42 16.88
N LEU A 435 -24.79 -16.99 18.08
CA LEU A 435 -25.93 -17.51 18.83
C LEU A 435 -26.89 -16.39 19.26
N TYR A 436 -26.37 -15.25 19.69
CA TYR A 436 -27.16 -14.09 20.06
C TYR A 436 -28.01 -13.59 18.88
N GLN A 437 -27.42 -13.50 17.69
CA GLN A 437 -28.17 -13.14 16.48
C GLN A 437 -29.25 -14.17 16.13
N LYS A 438 -28.98 -15.47 16.27
CA LYS A 438 -30.00 -16.52 16.06
C LYS A 438 -31.17 -16.40 17.04
N ILE A 439 -30.90 -16.07 18.30
CA ILE A 439 -31.93 -15.88 19.32
C ILE A 439 -32.81 -14.66 18.99
N ASN A 440 -32.21 -13.54 18.60
CA ASN A 440 -32.96 -12.36 18.22
C ASN A 440 -33.83 -12.60 16.97
N PHE A 441 -33.28 -13.28 15.97
CA PHE A 441 -34.04 -13.68 14.78
C PHE A 441 -35.22 -14.62 15.12
N ALA A 442 -35.04 -15.55 16.06
CA ALA A 442 -36.13 -16.41 16.52
C ALA A 442 -37.24 -15.61 17.23
N LYS A 443 -36.89 -14.64 18.08
CA LYS A 443 -37.85 -13.77 18.77
C LYS A 443 -38.68 -12.93 17.80
N GLU A 444 -38.05 -12.35 16.78
CA GLU A 444 -38.77 -11.59 15.75
C GLU A 444 -39.79 -12.46 14.99
N ASN A 445 -39.43 -13.72 14.70
CA ASN A 445 -40.35 -14.66 14.04
C ASN A 445 -41.52 -15.09 14.94
N GLU A 446 -41.31 -15.22 16.25
CA GLU A 446 -42.38 -15.49 17.23
C GLU A 446 -43.36 -14.32 17.33
N GLU A 447 -42.87 -13.07 17.33
CA GLU A 447 -43.74 -11.89 17.37
C GLU A 447 -44.61 -11.74 16.12
N VAL A 448 -44.06 -12.08 14.95
CA VAL A 448 -44.81 -12.10 13.67
C VAL A 448 -45.89 -13.18 13.67
N THR A 449 -45.59 -14.38 14.18
CA THR A 449 -46.59 -15.47 14.28
C THR A 449 -47.69 -15.18 15.30
N PHE A 450 -47.37 -14.57 16.45
CA PHE A 450 -48.37 -14.14 17.42
C PHE A 450 -49.29 -13.03 16.87
N SER A 451 -48.75 -12.10 16.08
CA SER A 451 -49.51 -11.03 15.45
C SER A 451 -50.49 -11.55 14.39
N ASN A 452 -50.07 -12.51 13.57
CA ASN A 452 -50.93 -13.16 12.57
C ASN A 452 -52.04 -14.05 13.18
N ASN A 453 -51.80 -14.65 14.34
CA ASN A 453 -52.84 -15.41 15.04
C ASN A 453 -53.89 -14.50 15.69
N LYS A 454 -53.52 -13.32 16.19
CA LYS A 454 -54.47 -12.34 16.73
C LYS A 454 -55.39 -11.76 15.65
N SER A 455 -54.89 -11.47 14.45
CA SER A 455 -55.70 -10.97 13.33
C SER A 455 -56.71 -12.02 12.82
N ASN A 456 -56.34 -13.29 12.74
CA ASN A 456 -57.25 -14.37 12.34
C ASN A 456 -58.38 -14.66 13.35
N SER A 457 -58.15 -14.43 14.64
CA SER A 457 -59.17 -14.63 15.69
C SER A 457 -60.32 -13.61 15.64
N LYS A 458 -60.10 -12.41 15.08
CA LYS A 458 -61.14 -11.37 14.97
C LYS A 458 -62.10 -11.58 13.79
N SER A 459 -61.76 -12.41 12.80
CA SER A 459 -62.60 -12.65 11.62
C SER A 459 -63.73 -13.67 11.83
N LYS A 460 -63.76 -14.43 12.94
CA LYS A 460 -64.76 -15.50 13.16
C LYS A 460 -65.98 -15.11 14.02
N ARG A 461 -66.14 -13.85 14.44
CA ARG A 461 -67.22 -13.42 15.36
C ARG A 461 -68.32 -12.54 14.76
N LYS A 462 -68.59 -12.65 13.45
CA LYS A 462 -69.79 -12.08 12.79
C LYS A 462 -70.40 -13.09 11.81
N GLN A 463 -71.07 -14.12 12.32
CA GLN A 463 -72.17 -14.75 11.59
C GLN A 463 -73.42 -14.65 12.46
N SER A 464 -74.34 -13.85 11.95
CA SER A 464 -75.58 -13.35 12.55
C SER A 464 -76.68 -14.40 12.61
N VAL A 465 -77.37 -14.43 13.75
CA VAL A 465 -78.64 -15.14 14.01
C VAL A 465 -79.77 -14.50 13.19
N PRO A 466 -80.64 -15.27 12.50
CA PRO A 466 -81.80 -14.73 11.80
C PRO A 466 -82.96 -14.49 12.78
N ARG A 467 -83.49 -13.26 12.79
CA ARG A 467 -84.60 -12.81 13.62
C ARG A 467 -85.93 -13.23 12.97
N LYS A 468 -86.63 -14.22 13.54
CA LYS A 468 -87.99 -14.64 13.13
C LYS A 468 -89.00 -13.51 13.44
N ARG A 469 -89.69 -13.02 12.41
CA ARG A 469 -90.92 -12.20 12.50
C ARG A 469 -92.11 -13.13 12.78
N LYS A 470 -92.86 -12.87 13.86
CA LYS A 470 -94.19 -13.44 14.11
C LYS A 470 -95.23 -12.60 13.36
N LEU A 471 -96.07 -13.27 12.58
CA LEU A 471 -97.39 -12.83 12.13
C LEU A 471 -98.43 -13.42 13.12
N LEU A 472 -99.37 -12.60 13.55
CA LEU A 472 -100.59 -13.01 14.25
C LEU A 472 -101.74 -12.24 13.59
N ASP A 473 -102.56 -12.97 12.85
CA ASP A 473 -103.94 -12.65 12.53
C ASP A 473 -104.82 -13.65 13.31
N SER A 474 -106.06 -13.22 13.56
CA SER A 474 -107.21 -13.87 14.24
C SER A 474 -107.21 -13.96 15.76
#